data_AF-R7VYF9-F1
#
_entry.id   AF-R7VYF9-F1
#
_cell.length_a   1.000
_cell.length_b   1.000
_cell.length_c   1.000
_cell.angle_alpha   90.00
_cell.angle_beta   90.00
_cell.angle_gamma   90.00
#
_symmetry.space_group_name_H-M   'P 1'
#
loop_
_entity.id
_entity.type
_entity.pdbx_description
1 polymer ?
#
loop_
_entity_poly.entity_id
_entity_poly.type
_entity_poly.pdbx_seq_one_letter_code
_entity_poly.pdbx_strand_id
1 'polypeptide(L)' 'MVSSNLPSSVLGRIWQLSDVDRDGMLDAEEFALAGHLIGAKLEGRGLPADLPPRLVPPSKRRPKGSAE' A
#
# COMPACT_ATOMS: atom_id res chain seq x y z
N MET A 1 5.78 -19.81 -11.98
CA MET A 1 6.11 -18.37 -11.91
C MET A 1 4.81 -17.61 -12.01
N VAL A 2 4.39 -16.92 -10.95
CA VAL A 2 3.04 -16.35 -10.88
C VAL A 2 2.87 -15.33 -12.00
N SER A 3 2.03 -15.65 -12.98
CA SER A 3 1.71 -14.81 -14.13
C SER A 3 0.75 -13.70 -13.73
N SER A 4 1.09 -12.94 -12.68
CA SER A 4 0.49 -11.63 -12.50
C SER A 4 1.03 -10.78 -13.64
N ASN A 5 0.20 -10.50 -14.64
CA ASN A 5 0.51 -9.69 -15.82
C ASN A 5 0.72 -8.20 -15.45
N LEU A 6 1.25 -7.94 -14.26
CA LEU A 6 1.49 -6.60 -13.73
C LEU A 6 2.95 -6.24 -13.99
N PRO A 7 3.21 -5.10 -14.65
CA PRO A 7 4.56 -4.59 -14.84
C PRO A 7 5.29 -4.46 -13.50
N SER A 8 6.60 -4.70 -13.48
CA SER A 8 7.47 -4.40 -12.33
C SER A 8 7.33 -2.95 -11.85
N SER A 9 7.07 -2.01 -12.78
CA SER A 9 6.70 -0.62 -12.44
C SER A 9 5.48 -0.52 -11.54
N VAL A 10 4.46 -1.35 -11.78
CA VAL A 10 3.23 -1.36 -10.98
C VAL A 10 3.48 -1.96 -9.61
N LEU A 11 4.20 -3.08 -9.53
CA LEU A 11 4.60 -3.68 -8.26
C LEU A 11 5.44 -2.71 -7.41
N GLY A 12 6.39 -2.01 -8.02
CA GLY A 12 7.18 -0.97 -7.33
C GLY A 12 6.32 0.20 -6.84
N ARG A 13 5.31 0.61 -7.61
CA ARG A 13 4.35 1.64 -7.18
C ARG A 13 3.51 1.15 -6.00
N ILE A 14 3.00 -0.08 -6.05
CA ILE A 14 2.23 -0.68 -4.96
C ILE A 14 3.08 -0.80 -3.70
N TRP A 15 4.34 -1.22 -3.84
CA TRP A 15 5.30 -1.27 -2.74
C TRP A 15 5.44 0.09 -2.08
N GLN A 16 5.76 1.13 -2.85
CA GLN A 16 5.89 2.50 -2.33
C GLN A 16 4.60 3.08 -1.72
N LEU A 17 3.43 2.60 -2.18
CA LEU A 17 2.14 2.98 -1.63
C LEU A 17 1.83 2.25 -0.32
N SER A 18 2.30 1.02 -0.19
CA SER A 18 2.01 0.14 0.95
C SER A 18 3.00 0.33 2.09
N ASP A 19 4.24 0.67 1.76
CA ASP A 19 5.32 1.05 2.66
C ASP A 19 5.08 2.48 3.18
N VAL A 20 4.24 2.58 4.21
CA VAL A 20 3.75 3.86 4.74
C VAL A 20 4.83 4.59 5.52
N ASP A 21 5.66 3.85 6.24
CA ASP A 21 6.78 4.38 7.03
C ASP A 21 8.10 4.45 6.26
N ARG A 22 8.16 3.91 5.04
CA ARG A 22 9.35 3.91 4.17
C ARG A 22 10.55 3.24 4.84
N ASP A 23 10.28 2.21 5.63
CA ASP A 23 11.32 1.43 6.30
C ASP A 23 11.95 0.39 5.35
N GLY A 24 11.34 0.19 4.18
CA GLY A 24 11.77 -0.77 3.16
C GLY A 24 11.36 -2.22 3.47
N MET A 25 10.52 -2.43 4.47
CA MET A 25 9.87 -3.68 4.82
C MET A 25 8.34 -3.50 4.74
N LEU A 26 7.62 -4.62 4.78
CA LEU A 26 6.16 -4.60 4.82
C LEU A 26 5.75 -5.43 6.03
N ASP A 27 5.14 -4.77 7.02
CA ASP A 27 4.48 -5.45 8.11
C ASP A 27 3.24 -6.20 7.64
N ALA A 28 2.65 -7.04 8.49
CA ALA A 28 1.43 -7.79 8.16
C ALA A 28 0.28 -6.89 7.66
N GLU A 29 0.14 -5.68 8.23
CA GLU A 29 -0.87 -4.71 7.80
C GLU A 29 -0.55 -4.11 6.42
N GLU A 30 0.72 -3.80 6.15
CA GLU A 30 1.19 -3.21 4.89
C GLU A 30 1.22 -4.24 3.77
N PHE A 31 1.52 -5.50 4.10
CA PHE A 31 1.43 -6.61 3.18
C PHE A 31 -0.03 -6.89 2.77
N ALA A 32 -0.97 -6.84 3.73
CA ALA A 32 -2.40 -6.94 3.43
C ALA A 32 -2.87 -5.79 2.52
N LEU A 33 -2.37 -4.58 2.76
CA LEU A 33 -2.62 -3.41 1.92
C LEU A 33 -2.06 -3.58 0.50
N ALA A 34 -0.82 -4.06 0.37
CA ALA A 34 -0.19 -4.36 -0.91
C ALA A 34 -0.99 -5.41 -1.69
N GLY A 35 -1.41 -6.49 -1.03
CA GLY A 35 -2.27 -7.52 -1.61
C GLY A 35 -3.61 -6.97 -2.08
N HIS A 36 -4.23 -6.08 -1.30
CA HIS A 36 -5.47 -5.41 -1.69
C HIS A 36 -5.29 -4.52 -2.93
N LEU A 37 -4.20 -3.76 -3.01
CA LEU A 37 -3.87 -2.92 -4.17
C LEU A 37 -3.58 -3.75 -5.42
N ILE A 38 -2.87 -4.88 -5.28
CA ILE A 38 -2.63 -5.84 -6.37
C ILE A 38 -3.98 -6.40 -6.86
N GLY A 39 -4.83 -6.84 -5.95
CA GLY A 39 -6.17 -7.36 -6.27
C GLY A 39 -7.03 -6.34 -7.00
N ALA A 40 -7.11 -5.12 -6.47
CA ALA A 40 -7.84 -4.02 -7.11
C ALA A 40 -7.31 -3.73 -8.52
N LYS A 41 -5.99 -3.82 -8.73
CA LYS A 41 -5.39 -3.60 -10.05
C LYS A 41 -5.68 -4.73 -11.02
N LEU A 42 -5.71 -5.98 -10.54
CA LEU A 42 -6.12 -7.15 -11.32
C LEU A 42 -7.61 -7.12 -11.68
N GLU A 43 -8.45 -6.56 -10.81
CA GLU A 43 -9.87 -6.27 -11.10
C GLU A 43 -10.06 -5.14 -12.12
N GLY A 44 -8.98 -4.52 -12.61
CA GLY A 44 -9.05 -3.40 -13.55
C GLY A 44 -9.35 -2.05 -12.91
N ARG A 45 -9.40 -1.97 -11.57
CA ARG A 45 -9.47 -0.67 -10.88
C ARG A 45 -8.14 0.07 -11.04
N GLY A 46 -8.22 1.39 -11.25
CA GLY A 46 -7.05 2.25 -11.28
C GLY A 46 -6.32 2.18 -9.94
N LEU A 47 -4.99 2.09 -9.97
CA LEU A 47 -4.22 2.27 -8.74
C LEU A 47 -4.33 3.73 -8.33
N PRO A 48 -4.71 4.03 -7.09
CA PRO A 48 -4.67 5.40 -6.60
C PRO A 48 -3.22 5.89 -6.63
N ALA A 49 -3.01 7.14 -7.06
CA ALA A 49 -1.67 7.72 -7.16
C ALA A 49 -1.01 7.94 -5.79
N ASP A 50 -1.83 8.00 -4.74
CA ASP A 50 -1.47 8.24 -3.35
C ASP A 50 -2.39 7.41 -2.44
N LEU A 51 -1.84 6.83 -1.37
CA LEU A 51 -2.61 5.97 -0.47
C LEU A 51 -3.52 6.85 0.39
N PRO A 52 -4.86 6.77 0.26
CA PRO A 52 -5.72 7.65 1.03
C PRO A 52 -5.54 7.33 2.53
N PRO A 53 -5.58 8.35 3.41
CA PRO A 53 -5.35 8.19 4.86
C PRO A 53 -6.42 7.33 5.57
N ARG A 54 -7.43 6.86 4.82
CA ARG A 54 -8.44 5.87 5.27
C ARG A 54 -7.96 4.42 5.11
N LEU A 55 -7.07 4.16 4.16
CA LEU A 55 -6.45 2.85 3.91
C LEU A 55 -5.14 2.67 4.70
N VAL A 56 -4.59 3.77 5.26
CA VAL A 56 -3.47 3.69 6.20
C VAL A 56 -3.94 2.97 7.47
N PRO A 57 -3.29 1.84 7.84
CA PRO A 57 -3.65 1.13 9.05
C PRO A 57 -3.58 2.05 10.28
N PRO A 58 -4.52 1.94 11.22
CA PRO A 58 -4.60 2.81 12.39
C PRO A 58 -3.32 2.77 13.25
N SER A 59 -2.60 1.64 13.27
CA SER A 59 -1.31 1.50 13.95
C SER A 59 -0.22 2.43 13.39
N LYS A 60 -0.26 2.73 12.09
CA LYS A 60 0.71 3.59 11.38
C LYS A 60 0.18 5.00 11.13
N ARG A 61 -1.10 5.28 11.48
CA ARG A 61 -1.65 6.65 11.52
C ARG A 61 -0.93 7.41 12.63
N ARG A 62 0.18 8.06 12.29
CA ARG A 62 0.90 8.96 13.19
C ARG A 62 -0.11 9.88 13.87
N PRO A 63 -0.21 9.89 15.22
CA PRO A 63 -1.19 10.70 15.90
C PRO A 63 -0.82 12.16 15.64
N LYS A 64 -1.58 12.81 14.76
CA LYS A 64 -1.57 14.26 14.62
C LYS A 64 -2.35 14.81 15.81
N GLY A 65 -1.72 14.84 16.98
CA GLY A 65 -2.26 15.49 18.17
C GLY A 65 -2.05 14.69 19.45
N SER A 66 -0.94 14.97 20.14
CA SER A 66 -1.00 15.26 21.58
C SER A 66 0.05 16.34 21.82
N ALA A 67 -0.30 17.55 21.39
CA ALA A 67 0.22 18.76 21.99
C ALA A 67 -0.86 19.18 23.00
N GLU A 68 -0.63 18.86 24.27
CA GLU A 68 -1.12 19.62 25.42
C GLU A 68 -0.04 19.57 26.50
#